data_AF-A0A661CQG0-F1
#
_entry.id   AF-A0A661CQG0-F1
#
_cell.length_a   1.000
_cell.length_b   1.000
_cell.length_c   1.000
_cell.angle_alpha   90.00
_cell.angle_beta   90.00
_cell.angle_gamma   90.00
#
_symmetry.space_group_name_H-M   'P 1'
#
loop_
_entity.id
_entity.type
_entity.pdbx_description
1 polymer ?
#
loop_
_entity_poly.entity_id
_entity_poly.type
_entity_poly.pdbx_seq_one_letter_code
_entity_poly.pdbx_strand_id
1 'polypeptide(L)'
;TGCKSQRGINHLTLEEAPLENIILCVPGKSTAGLTGDFRFLPDKLAVVIPPFEKNFVKMTFIVSHMTSSDDKRILFLLYSPKTSPSPQINTPRSLEKLGLDLSAAEIVGVYDVPPFGMEKQTSTRIGVGNPAARVKWEFDINLDTSEIPTMMNSGKDTIYVQAGLIKRSDFEKQNFDGMILSEMDTIQFVPNKCPDLMDGQRVDSIDLDNPGSGKDATTGNGSSGGTDGK
;
A
#
# COMPACT_ATOMS: atom_id res chain seq x y z
N THR A 1 -7.91 -29.42 -3.35
CA THR A 1 -7.56 -29.25 -1.92
C THR A 1 -7.57 -27.77 -1.60
N GLY A 2 -8.67 -27.27 -1.05
CA GLY A 2 -8.81 -25.85 -0.71
C GLY A 2 -8.29 -25.58 0.70
N CYS A 3 -7.02 -25.19 0.83
CA CYS A 3 -6.57 -24.56 2.07
C CYS A 3 -7.23 -23.18 2.17
N LYS A 4 -7.97 -22.94 3.25
CA LYS A 4 -8.48 -21.59 3.57
C LYS A 4 -7.31 -20.61 3.61
N SER A 5 -7.53 -19.37 3.16
CA SER A 5 -6.51 -18.31 3.22
C SER A 5 -5.98 -18.13 4.65
N GLN A 6 -4.66 -18.01 4.80
CA GLN A 6 -3.97 -17.84 6.07
C GLN A 6 -3.02 -16.65 6.01
N ARG A 7 -3.51 -15.48 6.45
CA ARG A 7 -2.70 -14.26 6.55
C ARG A 7 -1.41 -14.51 7.33
N GLY A 8 -0.31 -14.04 6.77
CA GLY A 8 1.06 -14.21 7.26
C GLY A 8 1.76 -15.51 6.92
N ILE A 9 1.01 -16.54 6.50
CA ILE A 9 1.55 -17.86 6.15
C ILE A 9 1.62 -18.04 4.64
N ASN A 10 0.59 -17.57 3.92
CA ASN A 10 0.54 -17.63 2.47
C ASN A 10 0.07 -16.31 1.82
N HIS A 11 -0.11 -15.25 2.60
CA HIS A 11 -0.54 -13.95 2.11
C HIS A 11 -0.09 -12.85 3.08
N LEU A 12 0.58 -11.84 2.56
CA LEU A 12 0.85 -10.59 3.28
C LEU A 12 -0.23 -9.58 2.95
N THR A 13 -0.33 -8.51 3.74
CA THR A 13 -1.11 -7.33 3.37
C THR A 13 -0.15 -6.17 3.25
N LEU A 14 -0.29 -5.37 2.19
CA LEU A 14 0.44 -4.12 1.98
C LEU A 14 -0.57 -2.97 2.15
N GLU A 15 -0.15 -1.92 2.85
CA GLU A 15 -0.99 -0.74 3.06
C GLU A 15 -0.11 0.48 2.89
N GLU A 16 -0.56 1.51 2.18
CA GLU A 16 0.09 2.80 2.15
C GLU A 16 -0.54 3.77 3.15
N ALA A 17 0.31 4.54 3.81
CA ALA A 17 -0.09 5.66 4.65
C ALA A 17 0.67 6.92 4.20
N PRO A 18 -0.04 8.01 3.87
CA PRO A 18 0.60 9.28 3.59
C PRO A 18 1.18 9.86 4.88
N LEU A 19 2.29 10.62 4.80
CA LEU A 19 2.87 11.30 5.95
C LEU A 19 2.93 12.82 5.83
N GLU A 20 3.67 13.35 4.88
CA GLU A 20 3.96 14.80 4.78
C GLU A 20 4.07 15.24 3.32
N ASN A 21 3.63 16.46 3.01
CA ASN A 21 3.77 17.08 1.68
C ASN A 21 3.14 16.26 0.56
N ILE A 22 2.03 15.57 0.85
CA ILE A 22 1.38 14.64 -0.07
C ILE A 22 -0.12 14.90 -0.12
N ILE A 23 -0.63 15.09 -1.34
CA ILE A 23 -2.07 15.05 -1.60
C ILE A 23 -2.35 13.69 -2.23
N LEU A 24 -3.18 12.89 -1.54
CA LEU A 24 -3.66 11.63 -2.05
C LEU A 24 -5.03 11.78 -2.71
N CYS A 25 -5.22 11.02 -3.77
CA CYS A 25 -6.43 10.96 -4.57
C CYS A 25 -6.93 9.52 -4.52
N VAL A 26 -8.09 9.30 -3.90
CA VAL A 26 -8.66 7.96 -3.73
C VAL A 26 -9.99 7.82 -4.46
N PRO A 27 -10.19 6.75 -5.26
CA PRO A 27 -11.47 6.52 -5.94
C PRO A 27 -12.56 6.12 -4.93
N GLY A 28 -13.73 6.76 -5.05
CA GLY A 28 -15.00 6.25 -4.53
C GLY A 28 -15.16 6.18 -3.01
N LYS A 29 -14.36 6.90 -2.20
CA LYS A 29 -14.38 6.65 -0.76
C LYS A 29 -15.43 7.37 0.07
N SER A 30 -15.82 8.62 -0.04
CA SER A 30 -16.40 9.35 1.11
C SER A 30 -15.47 9.32 2.33
N THR A 31 -15.26 10.47 2.92
CA THR A 31 -14.45 10.67 4.13
C THR A 31 -14.87 9.84 5.36
N ALA A 32 -15.94 9.05 5.27
CA ALA A 32 -16.49 8.20 6.34
C ALA A 32 -15.65 6.95 6.68
N GLY A 33 -14.70 6.54 5.82
CA GLY A 33 -13.77 5.45 6.12
C GLY A 33 -12.48 5.88 6.84
N LEU A 34 -12.32 7.18 7.12
CA LEU A 34 -11.12 7.78 7.72
C LEU A 34 -11.24 7.98 9.24
N THR A 35 -12.18 7.32 9.90
CA THR A 35 -12.36 7.44 11.36
C THR A 35 -11.56 6.37 12.09
N GLY A 36 -10.45 6.79 12.71
CA GLY A 36 -9.56 5.97 13.53
C GLY A 36 -8.15 5.91 12.96
N ASP A 37 -7.16 5.68 13.80
CA ASP A 37 -5.69 5.72 13.53
C ASP A 37 -5.19 4.80 12.38
N PHE A 38 -6.08 4.19 11.60
CA PHE A 38 -5.80 3.31 10.48
C PHE A 38 -6.54 3.79 9.23
N ARG A 39 -5.82 4.44 8.33
CA ARG A 39 -6.29 4.78 7.00
C ARG A 39 -5.99 3.59 6.08
N PHE A 40 -6.91 2.63 5.98
CA PHE A 40 -6.81 1.64 4.90
C PHE A 40 -7.02 2.38 3.59
N LEU A 41 -5.97 2.60 2.80
CA LEU A 41 -6.13 3.10 1.44
C LEU A 41 -6.61 1.97 0.52
N PRO A 42 -7.30 2.29 -0.58
CA PRO A 42 -7.55 1.29 -1.62
C PRO A 42 -6.23 0.90 -2.31
N ASP A 43 -6.16 -0.32 -2.83
CA ASP A 43 -5.03 -0.88 -3.62
C ASP A 43 -4.71 -0.04 -4.89
N LYS A 44 -5.52 0.99 -5.19
CA LYS A 44 -5.23 1.96 -6.23
C LYS A 44 -5.44 3.37 -5.72
N LEU A 45 -4.38 4.16 -5.79
CA LEU A 45 -4.39 5.56 -5.41
C LEU A 45 -3.65 6.40 -6.44
N ALA A 46 -3.90 7.71 -6.43
CA ALA A 46 -3.03 8.66 -7.11
C ALA A 46 -2.39 9.63 -6.11
N VAL A 47 -1.15 10.00 -6.41
CA VAL A 47 -0.34 10.92 -5.62
C VAL A 47 -0.12 12.17 -6.45
N VAL A 48 -0.50 13.32 -5.91
CA VAL A 48 -0.19 14.61 -6.55
C VAL A 48 1.28 14.94 -6.32
N ILE A 49 2.02 15.14 -7.40
CA ILE A 49 3.41 15.58 -7.37
C ILE A 49 3.50 16.92 -8.09
N PRO A 50 3.66 18.05 -7.37
CA PRO A 50 3.89 19.34 -8.01
C PRO A 50 5.27 19.35 -8.68
N PRO A 51 5.36 19.50 -10.01
CA PRO A 51 6.61 19.28 -10.76
C PRO A 51 7.71 20.33 -10.52
N PHE A 52 7.38 21.42 -9.82
CA PHE A 52 8.30 22.53 -9.55
C PHE A 52 8.58 22.73 -8.05
N GLU A 53 7.93 21.96 -7.19
CA GLU A 53 8.18 21.99 -5.75
C GLU A 53 9.22 20.94 -5.39
N LYS A 54 10.27 21.36 -4.68
CA LYS A 54 11.39 20.50 -4.27
C LYS A 54 11.14 19.78 -2.94
N ASN A 55 9.89 19.79 -2.46
CA ASN A 55 9.56 19.13 -1.21
C ASN A 55 9.74 17.61 -1.39
N PHE A 56 10.25 16.94 -0.36
CA PHE A 56 10.27 15.49 -0.34
C PHE A 56 8.83 15.02 -0.10
N VAL A 57 8.36 14.10 -0.95
CA VAL A 57 7.06 13.45 -0.74
C VAL A 57 7.34 12.14 -0.04
N LYS A 58 6.78 11.96 1.16
CA LYS A 58 7.01 10.76 1.97
C LYS A 58 5.75 9.92 2.06
N MET A 59 5.94 8.62 1.82
CA MET A 59 4.88 7.62 1.94
C MET A 59 5.38 6.45 2.78
N THR A 60 4.60 6.08 3.78
CA THR A 60 4.85 4.87 4.58
C THR A 60 4.17 3.70 3.91
N PHE A 61 4.89 2.59 3.80
CA PHE A 61 4.33 1.30 3.43
C PHE A 61 4.30 0.41 4.67
N ILE A 62 3.20 -0.31 4.86
CA ILE A 62 2.94 -1.13 6.03
C ILE A 62 2.72 -2.56 5.55
N VAL A 63 3.65 -3.44 5.88
CA VAL A 63 3.49 -4.88 5.62
C VAL A 63 2.96 -5.53 6.87
N SER A 64 1.72 -6.01 6.77
CA SER A 64 0.94 -6.54 7.87
C SER A 64 0.85 -8.07 7.85
N HIS A 65 0.39 -8.60 8.99
CA HIS A 65 0.07 -10.01 9.21
C HIS A 65 1.23 -10.99 9.19
N MET A 66 2.50 -10.56 9.16
CA MET A 66 3.63 -11.49 9.19
C MET A 66 3.60 -12.37 10.43
N THR A 67 3.52 -13.70 10.25
CA THR A 67 3.54 -14.63 11.39
C THR A 67 4.95 -14.81 11.93
N SER A 68 5.03 -15.08 13.23
CA SER A 68 6.25 -15.54 13.92
C SER A 68 6.96 -16.67 13.20
N SER A 69 8.28 -16.67 13.27
CA SER A 69 9.15 -17.67 12.66
C SER A 69 10.48 -17.69 13.41
N ASP A 70 11.05 -18.89 13.57
CA ASP A 70 12.41 -19.07 14.10
C ASP A 70 13.48 -18.79 13.02
N ASP A 71 13.09 -18.77 11.75
CA ASP A 71 13.97 -18.47 10.63
C ASP A 71 14.18 -16.96 10.44
N LYS A 72 15.42 -16.58 10.11
CA LYS A 72 15.72 -15.26 9.54
C LYS A 72 15.03 -15.12 8.18
N ARG A 73 14.35 -13.99 7.97
CA ARG A 73 13.65 -13.70 6.72
C ARG A 73 14.13 -12.38 6.14
N ILE A 74 13.88 -12.21 4.85
CA ILE A 74 14.10 -10.96 4.14
C ILE A 74 12.74 -10.49 3.64
N LEU A 75 12.41 -9.23 3.93
CA LEU A 75 11.27 -8.51 3.38
C LEU A 75 11.75 -7.59 2.26
N PHE A 76 11.10 -7.67 1.12
CA PHE A 76 11.32 -6.83 -0.04
C PHE A 76 10.11 -5.93 -0.25
N LEU A 77 10.37 -4.68 -0.63
CA LEU A 77 9.40 -3.85 -1.34
C LEU A 77 9.87 -3.70 -2.78
N LEU A 78 9.06 -4.18 -3.72
CA LEU A 78 9.36 -4.17 -5.15
C LEU A 78 8.42 -3.20 -5.84
N TYR A 79 8.92 -2.47 -6.83
CA TYR A 79 8.05 -1.74 -7.76
C TYR A 79 8.40 -2.05 -9.21
N SER A 80 7.44 -1.86 -10.11
CA SER A 80 7.67 -1.86 -11.56
C SER A 80 6.69 -0.89 -12.22
N PRO A 81 7.07 -0.17 -13.29
CA PRO A 81 6.14 0.60 -14.10
C PRO A 81 5.25 -0.28 -15.00
N LYS A 82 5.44 -1.61 -14.96
CA LYS A 82 4.73 -2.57 -15.80
C LYS A 82 4.30 -3.80 -14.99
N THR A 83 3.15 -4.33 -15.36
CA THR A 83 2.70 -5.64 -14.90
C THR A 83 3.07 -6.72 -15.91
N SER A 84 3.19 -7.95 -15.41
CA SER A 84 3.38 -9.13 -16.23
C SER A 84 2.04 -9.87 -16.41
N PRO A 85 1.72 -10.35 -17.62
CA PRO A 85 0.50 -11.13 -17.85
C PRO A 85 0.54 -12.52 -17.18
N SER A 86 1.72 -12.97 -16.74
CA SER A 86 1.91 -14.24 -16.03
C SER A 86 3.05 -14.13 -15.02
N PRO A 87 2.98 -14.83 -13.88
CA PRO A 87 4.05 -14.77 -12.87
C PRO A 87 5.41 -15.21 -13.45
N GLN A 88 6.41 -14.34 -13.35
CA GLN A 88 7.78 -14.61 -13.82
C GLN A 88 8.63 -15.37 -12.79
N ILE A 89 8.21 -15.38 -11.53
CA ILE A 89 8.78 -16.22 -10.46
C ILE A 89 7.69 -17.14 -9.93
N ASN A 90 8.01 -18.43 -9.82
CA ASN A 90 7.10 -19.41 -9.26
C ASN A 90 7.09 -19.32 -7.72
N THR A 91 5.95 -18.90 -7.15
CA THR A 91 5.71 -18.84 -5.70
C THR A 91 4.52 -19.73 -5.33
N PRO A 92 4.64 -21.07 -5.45
CA PRO A 92 3.51 -22.01 -5.33
C PRO A 92 2.80 -21.92 -3.97
N ARG A 93 3.49 -21.51 -2.91
CA ARG A 93 2.93 -21.42 -1.56
C ARG A 93 2.28 -20.07 -1.25
N SER A 94 2.52 -19.04 -2.05
CA SER A 94 1.84 -17.75 -1.94
C SER A 94 0.46 -17.82 -2.59
N LEU A 95 -0.54 -17.22 -1.96
CA LEU A 95 -1.86 -17.01 -2.58
C LEU A 95 -1.73 -15.99 -3.70
N GLU A 96 -1.13 -14.84 -3.39
CA GLU A 96 -0.83 -13.82 -4.38
C GLU A 96 0.38 -14.23 -5.20
N LYS A 97 0.34 -13.96 -6.50
CA LYS A 97 1.45 -14.22 -7.41
C LYS A 97 2.17 -12.92 -7.73
N LEU A 98 3.44 -13.04 -8.11
CA LEU A 98 4.22 -11.89 -8.51
C LEU A 98 3.64 -11.33 -9.81
N GLY A 99 3.01 -10.17 -9.71
CA GLY A 99 2.34 -9.49 -10.83
C GLY A 99 3.22 -8.49 -11.56
N LEU A 100 4.38 -8.15 -11.01
CA LEU A 100 5.31 -7.17 -11.55
C LEU A 100 6.10 -7.73 -12.74
N ASP A 101 6.33 -6.91 -13.78
CA ASP A 101 7.29 -7.24 -14.84
C ASP A 101 8.71 -6.99 -14.33
N LEU A 102 9.44 -8.08 -14.09
CA LEU A 102 10.81 -8.12 -13.60
C LEU A 102 11.85 -7.53 -14.55
N SER A 103 11.53 -7.38 -15.84
CA SER A 103 12.44 -6.71 -16.79
C SER A 103 12.58 -5.20 -16.52
N ALA A 104 11.63 -4.63 -15.79
CA ALA A 104 11.60 -3.21 -15.41
C ALA A 104 11.40 -3.03 -13.89
N ALA A 105 11.47 -4.11 -13.11
CA ALA A 105 11.26 -4.04 -11.68
C ALA A 105 12.53 -3.59 -10.95
N GLU A 106 12.32 -2.84 -9.88
CA GLU A 106 13.36 -2.34 -9.01
C GLU A 106 13.00 -2.63 -7.54
N ILE A 107 14.02 -2.81 -6.72
CA ILE A 107 13.86 -3.04 -5.28
C ILE A 107 13.92 -1.69 -4.58
N VAL A 108 12.79 -1.26 -4.02
CA VAL A 108 12.70 -0.02 -3.23
C VAL A 108 13.38 -0.20 -1.87
N GLY A 109 13.21 -1.37 -1.26
CA GLY A 109 13.76 -1.67 0.05
C GLY A 109 14.01 -3.16 0.28
N VAL A 110 15.09 -3.45 1.02
CA VAL A 110 15.44 -4.78 1.52
C VAL A 110 15.62 -4.69 3.02
N TYR A 111 14.84 -5.46 3.77
CA TYR A 111 14.82 -5.41 5.22
C TYR A 111 15.06 -6.80 5.80
N ASP A 112 16.03 -6.90 6.71
CA ASP A 112 16.27 -8.11 7.48
C ASP A 112 15.22 -8.24 8.58
N VAL A 113 14.42 -9.31 8.53
CA VAL A 113 13.40 -9.64 9.54
C VAL A 113 13.99 -10.70 10.48
N PRO A 114 14.37 -10.34 11.72
CA PRO A 114 14.89 -11.29 12.68
C PRO A 114 13.79 -12.29 13.10
N PRO A 115 14.19 -13.45 13.64
CA PRO A 115 13.25 -14.37 14.29
C PRO A 115 12.47 -13.65 15.39
N PHE A 116 11.17 -13.94 15.49
CA PHE A 116 10.31 -13.40 16.54
C PHE A 116 9.17 -14.37 16.85
N GLY A 117 8.62 -14.28 18.06
CA GLY A 117 7.50 -15.09 18.55
C GLY A 117 7.13 -14.71 19.99
N MET A 118 6.06 -15.31 20.51
CA MET A 118 5.68 -15.17 21.91
C MET A 118 5.83 -16.51 22.64
N GLU A 119 6.07 -16.45 23.95
CA GLU A 119 6.07 -17.64 24.78
C GLU A 119 4.69 -18.31 24.78
N LYS A 120 4.70 -19.65 24.83
CA LYS A 120 3.48 -20.45 24.96
C LYS A 120 2.78 -20.08 26.27
N GLN A 121 1.51 -19.71 26.16
CA GLN A 121 0.69 -19.38 27.31
C GLN A 121 0.11 -20.65 27.95
N THR A 122 -0.12 -20.60 29.26
CA THR A 122 -0.83 -21.69 29.96
C THR A 122 -2.29 -21.74 29.52
N SER A 123 -2.83 -22.95 29.34
CA SER A 123 -4.25 -23.12 29.01
C SER A 123 -5.13 -22.62 30.14
N THR A 124 -6.11 -21.79 29.80
CA THR A 124 -7.15 -21.33 30.72
C THR A 124 -8.47 -22.04 30.44
N ARG A 125 -9.48 -21.80 31.28
CA ARG A 125 -10.84 -22.34 31.10
C ARG A 125 -11.53 -21.90 29.79
N ILE A 126 -11.09 -20.79 29.20
CA ILE A 126 -11.67 -20.21 27.97
C ILE A 126 -10.80 -20.46 26.73
N GLY A 127 -9.63 -21.10 26.91
CA GLY A 127 -8.71 -21.41 25.83
C GLY A 127 -7.26 -21.06 26.14
N VAL A 128 -6.41 -21.22 25.12
CA VAL A 128 -4.98 -20.91 25.14
C VAL A 128 -4.68 -19.88 24.06
N GLY A 129 -3.89 -18.86 24.40
CA GLY A 129 -3.44 -17.87 23.42
C GLY A 129 -2.56 -18.52 22.37
N ASN A 130 -2.76 -18.16 21.09
CA ASN A 130 -1.88 -18.60 20.02
C ASN A 130 -0.53 -17.87 20.16
N PRO A 131 0.60 -18.58 20.40
CA PRO A 131 1.91 -17.95 20.53
C PRO A 131 2.45 -17.38 19.20
N ALA A 132 1.77 -17.67 18.08
CA ALA A 132 2.13 -17.13 16.78
C ALA A 132 1.74 -15.65 16.66
N ALA A 133 2.60 -14.78 17.18
CA ALA A 133 2.46 -13.34 17.03
C ALA A 133 2.34 -12.95 15.56
N ARG A 134 1.50 -11.95 15.30
CA ARG A 134 1.41 -11.26 14.01
C ARG A 134 1.92 -9.86 14.21
N VAL A 135 2.89 -9.46 13.39
CA VAL A 135 3.49 -8.12 13.48
C VAL A 135 3.20 -7.33 12.22
N LYS A 136 3.30 -6.01 12.35
CA LYS A 136 3.32 -5.05 11.26
C LYS A 136 4.72 -4.45 11.17
N TRP A 137 5.20 -4.22 9.97
CA TRP A 137 6.44 -3.49 9.72
C TRP A 137 6.10 -2.29 8.86
N GLU A 138 6.54 -1.12 9.30
CA GLU A 138 6.32 0.15 8.64
C GLU A 138 7.65 0.66 8.14
N PHE A 139 7.68 1.15 6.90
CA PHE A 139 8.87 1.74 6.31
C PHE A 139 8.51 2.95 5.47
N ASP A 140 9.23 4.04 5.74
CA ASP A 140 9.06 5.31 5.03
C ASP A 140 9.90 5.33 3.77
N ILE A 141 9.26 5.62 2.65
CA ILE A 141 9.90 5.84 1.36
C ILE A 141 9.78 7.32 1.01
N ASN A 142 10.93 7.92 0.71
CA ASN A 142 10.97 9.25 0.10
C ASN A 142 10.88 9.06 -1.41
N LEU A 143 9.81 9.58 -2.00
CA LEU A 143 9.62 9.58 -3.44
C LEU A 143 10.60 10.58 -4.07
N ASP A 144 11.32 10.15 -5.11
CA ASP A 144 12.26 11.02 -5.82
C ASP A 144 11.51 12.00 -6.72
N THR A 145 11.31 13.21 -6.20
CA THR A 145 10.60 14.28 -6.91
C THR A 145 11.40 14.87 -8.09
N SER A 146 12.64 14.43 -8.33
CA SER A 146 13.40 14.76 -9.54
C SER A 146 13.16 13.76 -10.68
N GLU A 147 12.93 12.49 -10.36
CA GLU A 147 12.69 11.43 -11.35
C GLU A 147 11.21 11.30 -11.73
N ILE A 148 10.30 11.44 -10.76
CA ILE A 148 8.86 11.26 -10.99
C ILE A 148 8.29 12.21 -12.06
N PRO A 149 8.67 13.51 -12.14
CA PRO A 149 8.27 14.36 -13.26
C PRO A 149 8.71 13.82 -14.62
N THR A 150 9.91 13.24 -14.71
CA THR A 150 10.41 12.59 -15.93
C THR A 150 9.57 11.35 -16.27
N MET A 151 9.24 10.54 -15.27
CA MET A 151 8.35 9.38 -15.44
C MET A 151 6.99 9.80 -15.98
N MET A 152 6.35 10.82 -15.38
CA MET A 152 5.07 11.37 -15.82
C MET A 152 5.14 11.87 -17.28
N ASN A 153 6.17 12.65 -17.62
CA ASN A 153 6.37 13.18 -18.98
C ASN A 153 6.62 12.09 -20.02
N SER A 154 7.12 10.92 -19.60
CA SER A 154 7.37 9.77 -20.47
C SER A 154 6.18 8.81 -20.61
N GLY A 155 5.03 9.12 -19.99
CA GLY A 155 3.87 8.23 -19.96
C GLY A 155 4.05 6.99 -19.08
N LYS A 156 4.96 7.06 -18.10
CA LYS A 156 5.20 6.05 -17.06
C LYS A 156 4.79 6.60 -15.69
N ASP A 157 3.66 7.29 -15.66
CA ASP A 157 3.09 7.92 -14.48
C ASP A 157 2.52 6.91 -13.48
N THR A 158 2.39 5.63 -13.83
CA THR A 158 1.87 4.60 -12.94
C THR A 158 2.96 3.59 -12.56
N ILE A 159 3.04 3.27 -11.28
CA ILE A 159 3.83 2.17 -10.75
C ILE A 159 2.94 1.15 -10.05
N TYR A 160 3.41 -0.09 -10.05
CA TYR A 160 2.81 -1.20 -9.33
C TYR A 160 3.80 -1.64 -8.25
N VAL A 161 3.31 -1.86 -7.04
CA VAL A 161 4.13 -2.17 -5.87
C VAL A 161 3.67 -3.48 -5.26
N GLN A 162 4.61 -4.31 -4.83
CA GLN A 162 4.30 -5.57 -4.17
C GLN A 162 5.37 -5.89 -3.12
N ALA A 163 4.94 -6.34 -1.95
CA ALA A 163 5.83 -6.80 -0.90
C ALA A 163 6.06 -8.32 -1.00
N GLY A 164 7.28 -8.76 -0.68
CA GLY A 164 7.62 -10.18 -0.64
C GLY A 164 8.42 -10.54 0.60
N LEU A 165 8.03 -11.59 1.30
CA LEU A 165 8.77 -12.14 2.45
C LEU A 165 9.24 -13.55 2.13
N ILE A 166 10.50 -13.84 2.39
CA ILE A 166 11.11 -15.15 2.14
C ILE A 166 12.14 -15.47 3.23
N LYS A 167 12.39 -16.75 3.48
CA LYS A 167 13.54 -17.15 4.31
C LYS A 167 14.85 -16.70 3.66
N ARG A 168 15.76 -16.17 4.46
CA ARG A 168 17.07 -15.72 3.98
C ARG A 168 17.84 -16.83 3.26
N SER A 169 17.85 -18.03 3.83
CA SER A 169 18.50 -19.20 3.24
C SER A 169 17.93 -19.62 1.89
N ASP A 170 16.63 -19.37 1.68
CA ASP A 170 15.94 -19.71 0.43
C ASP A 170 16.24 -18.65 -0.63
N PHE A 171 16.27 -17.37 -0.25
CA PHE A 171 16.70 -16.27 -1.11
C PHE A 171 18.14 -16.46 -1.61
N GLU A 172 19.07 -16.78 -0.71
CA GLU A 172 20.49 -17.01 -1.04
C GLU A 172 20.68 -18.19 -2.02
N LYS A 173 19.75 -19.15 -2.02
CA LYS A 173 19.72 -20.30 -2.93
C LYS A 173 18.86 -20.07 -4.18
N GLN A 174 18.28 -18.88 -4.35
CA GLN A 174 17.30 -18.55 -5.39
C GLN A 174 16.11 -19.52 -5.44
N ASN A 175 15.72 -20.07 -4.28
CA ASN A 175 14.58 -20.94 -4.13
C ASN A 175 13.36 -20.14 -3.66
N PHE A 176 12.50 -19.73 -4.58
CA PHE A 176 11.36 -18.86 -4.25
C PHE A 176 10.08 -19.60 -3.85
N ASP A 177 10.13 -20.93 -3.68
CA ASP A 177 8.96 -21.73 -3.35
C ASP A 177 8.25 -21.31 -2.06
N GLY A 178 9.04 -20.85 -1.09
CA GLY A 178 8.58 -20.38 0.22
C GLY A 178 8.33 -18.87 0.31
N MET A 179 8.45 -18.14 -0.81
CA MET A 179 8.14 -16.71 -0.83
C MET A 179 6.64 -16.51 -0.66
N ILE A 180 6.27 -15.57 0.21
CA ILE A 180 4.90 -15.10 0.38
C ILE A 180 4.82 -13.66 -0.10
N LEU A 181 3.76 -13.34 -0.82
CA LEU A 181 3.57 -12.04 -1.45
C LEU A 181 2.34 -11.35 -0.86
N SER A 182 2.34 -10.02 -0.88
CA SER A 182 1.13 -9.22 -0.71
C SER A 182 0.33 -9.18 -2.01
N GLU A 183 -0.87 -8.62 -1.93
CA GLU A 183 -1.54 -7.98 -3.05
C GLU A 183 -0.63 -6.95 -3.72
N MET A 184 -0.97 -6.62 -4.96
CA MET A 184 -0.25 -5.62 -5.73
C MET A 184 -1.02 -4.31 -5.71
N ASP A 185 -0.37 -3.27 -5.22
CA ASP A 185 -0.92 -1.93 -5.16
C ASP A 185 -0.49 -1.11 -6.37
N THR A 186 -1.31 -0.14 -6.75
CA THR A 186 -1.14 0.71 -7.92
C THR A 186 -1.09 2.16 -7.48
N ILE A 187 0.01 2.83 -7.79
CA ILE A 187 0.22 4.25 -7.48
C ILE A 187 0.38 5.01 -8.78
N GLN A 188 -0.54 5.93 -9.05
CA GLN A 188 -0.44 6.84 -10.19
C GLN A 188 0.04 8.22 -9.73
N PHE A 189 1.07 8.76 -10.37
CA PHE A 189 1.55 10.11 -10.16
C PHE A 189 0.78 11.08 -11.06
N VAL A 190 0.24 12.15 -10.49
CA VAL A 190 -0.50 13.16 -11.23
C VAL A 190 0.06 14.57 -10.98
N PRO A 191 0.10 15.44 -12.00
CA PRO A 191 0.62 16.77 -11.83
C PRO A 191 -0.41 17.70 -11.17
N ASN A 192 0.03 18.45 -10.15
CA ASN A 192 -0.66 19.59 -9.53
C ASN A 192 -2.01 19.36 -8.81
N LYS A 193 -2.89 18.47 -9.28
CA LYS A 193 -4.20 18.23 -8.65
C LYS A 193 -4.71 16.81 -8.88
N CYS A 194 -5.62 16.37 -8.01
CA CYS A 194 -6.35 15.11 -8.22
C CYS A 194 -7.18 15.16 -9.51
N PRO A 195 -7.25 14.03 -10.25
CA PRO A 195 -8.19 13.90 -11.36
C PRO A 195 -9.63 13.87 -10.84
N ASP A 196 -10.59 14.33 -11.65
CA ASP A 196 -12.01 14.35 -11.25
C ASP A 196 -12.58 12.93 -11.11
N LEU A 197 -12.07 12.00 -11.94
CA LEU A 197 -12.46 10.60 -11.97
C LEU A 197 -11.24 9.68 -12.00
N MET A 198 -11.32 8.58 -11.27
CA MET A 198 -10.42 7.43 -11.36
C MET A 198 -11.27 6.17 -11.48
N ASP A 199 -11.02 5.37 -12.52
CA ASP A 199 -11.78 4.15 -12.84
C ASP A 199 -13.31 4.36 -12.89
N GLY A 200 -13.72 5.52 -13.41
CA GLY A 200 -15.13 5.90 -13.52
C GLY A 200 -15.79 6.30 -12.20
N GLN A 201 -15.03 6.40 -11.11
CA GLN A 201 -15.51 6.85 -9.80
C GLN A 201 -14.98 8.26 -9.48
N ARG A 202 -15.79 9.05 -8.78
CA ARG A 202 -15.35 10.35 -8.25
C ARG A 202 -14.21 10.16 -7.27
N VAL A 203 -13.22 11.04 -7.37
CA VAL A 203 -12.04 11.04 -6.50
C VAL A 203 -12.27 11.97 -5.31
N ASP A 204 -11.87 11.51 -4.13
CA ASP A 204 -11.73 12.37 -2.96
C ASP A 204 -10.25 12.73 -2.78
N SER A 205 -9.98 14.00 -2.48
CA SER A 205 -8.63 14.48 -2.15
C SER A 205 -8.39 14.48 -0.64
N ILE A 206 -7.22 13.98 -0.23
CA ILE A 206 -6.75 13.98 1.14
C ILE A 206 -5.45 14.78 1.17
N ASP A 207 -5.54 16.03 1.64
CA ASP A 207 -4.39 16.88 1.92
C ASP A 207 -4.01 16.70 3.40
N LEU A 208 -2.82 16.16 3.64
CA LEU A 208 -2.33 15.91 5.00
C LEU A 208 -1.80 17.15 5.71
N ASP A 209 -1.27 18.10 4.96
CA ASP A 209 -0.73 19.33 5.53
C ASP A 209 -1.87 20.28 5.90
N ASN A 210 -3.01 20.17 5.20
CA ASN A 210 -4.24 20.89 5.52
C ASN A 210 -5.44 19.93 5.66
N PRO A 211 -5.57 19.21 6.80
CA PRO A 211 -6.61 18.17 7.01
C PRO A 211 -8.07 18.67 7.05
N GLY A 212 -8.39 19.82 6.47
CA GLY A 212 -9.74 20.39 6.35
C GLY A 212 -10.06 21.03 5.00
N SER A 213 -9.18 20.97 4.00
CA SER A 213 -9.38 21.60 2.68
C SER A 213 -10.18 20.74 1.70
N GLY A 214 -10.47 19.47 2.03
CA GLY A 214 -11.33 18.55 1.29
C GLY A 214 -12.81 18.93 1.33
N LYS A 215 -13.16 20.10 0.82
CA LYS A 215 -14.53 20.46 0.44
C LYS A 215 -14.48 21.01 -0.97
N ASP A 216 -14.73 20.15 -1.94
CA ASP A 216 -15.27 20.58 -3.22
C ASP A 216 -16.54 21.38 -2.93
N ALA A 217 -16.42 22.70 -3.02
CA ALA A 217 -17.52 23.63 -3.05
C ALA A 217 -18.35 23.36 -4.31
N THR A 218 -19.22 22.36 -4.22
CA THR A 218 -20.31 22.17 -5.17
C THR A 218 -21.32 23.28 -4.88
N THR A 219 -21.07 24.49 -5.38
CA THR A 219 -22.09 25.56 -5.38
C THR A 219 -23.07 25.28 -6.51
N GLY A 220 -23.87 24.24 -6.29
CA GLY A 220 -25.07 23.93 -7.06
C GLY A 220 -26.27 24.65 -6.47
N ASN A 221 -26.78 25.60 -7.24
CA ASN A 221 -28.05 26.31 -7.16
C ASN A 221 -29.18 25.66 -6.33
N GLY A 222 -29.82 26.44 -5.45
CA GLY A 222 -31.08 26.11 -4.77
C GLY A 222 -31.85 27.38 -4.41
N SER A 223 -32.82 27.71 -5.26
CA SER A 223 -33.76 28.84 -5.14
C SER A 223 -34.91 28.55 -4.15
N SER A 224 -35.71 29.59 -3.84
CA SER A 224 -36.94 29.69 -3.03
C SER A 224 -36.72 29.90 -1.51
N GLY A 225 -37.41 30.78 -0.78
CA GLY A 225 -38.60 31.61 -1.02
C GLY A 225 -39.42 31.68 0.29
N GLY A 226 -39.80 32.88 0.74
CA GLY A 226 -40.73 33.15 1.87
C GLY A 226 -40.13 33.09 3.29
N THR A 227 -40.57 33.82 4.33
CA THR A 227 -41.59 34.86 4.55
C THR A 227 -41.39 35.37 5.99
N ASP A 228 -41.59 36.68 6.19
CA ASP A 228 -42.12 37.43 7.35
C ASP A 228 -41.75 37.13 8.81
N GLY A 229 -41.38 38.21 9.53
CA GLY A 229 -42.10 38.64 10.73
C GLY A 229 -41.37 38.58 12.08
N LYS A 230 -40.77 39.69 12.53
CA LYS A 230 -41.34 40.65 13.50
C LYS A 230 -40.36 41.78 13.79
#